data_AF-A0A561E0T0-F1
#
_entry.id   AF-A0A561E0T0-F1
#
_cell.length_a   1.000
_cell.length_b   1.000
_cell.length_c   1.000
_cell.angle_alpha   90.00
_cell.angle_beta   90.00
_cell.angle_gamma   90.00
#
_symmetry.space_group_name_H-M   'P 1'
#
loop_
_entity.id
_entity.type
_entity.pdbx_description
1 polymer ?
#
loop_
_entity_poly.entity_id
_entity_poly.type
_entity_poly.pdbx_seq_one_letter_code
_entity_poly.pdbx_strand_id
1 'polypeptide(L)'
;MAVGSKDLQPTKLRELDDAALADELGKAKQELFNLRFQSATGQLENNSRLRAVRKDIARIYTELRERELGIGRVAQEKSNEKVG
;
A
#
# COMPACT_ATOMS: atom_id res chain seq x y z
N MET A 1 -17.70 -4.34 1.51
CA MET A 1 -16.60 -4.06 0.56
C MET A 1 -15.36 -4.77 1.09
N ALA A 2 -14.71 -5.66 0.33
CA ALA A 2 -13.50 -6.37 0.80
C ALA A 2 -12.44 -5.33 1.18
N VAL A 3 -12.30 -5.12 2.48
CA VAL A 3 -11.34 -4.20 3.06
C VAL A 3 -9.97 -4.81 2.73
N GLY A 4 -9.08 -4.01 2.14
CA GLY A 4 -7.66 -4.35 2.11
C GLY A 4 -7.17 -4.63 3.52
N SER A 5 -5.96 -5.15 3.68
CA SER A 5 -5.37 -5.21 5.01
C SER A 5 -5.57 -3.85 5.71
N LYS A 6 -6.12 -3.86 6.94
CA LYS A 6 -6.48 -2.63 7.67
C LYS A 6 -5.27 -1.72 7.89
N ASP A 7 -4.08 -2.28 7.69
CA ASP A 7 -2.78 -1.67 7.87
C ASP A 7 -2.28 -0.94 6.62
N LEU A 8 -2.80 -1.25 5.43
CA LEU A 8 -2.46 -0.59 4.17
C LEU A 8 -3.56 0.39 3.71
N GLN A 9 -4.18 1.07 4.68
CA GLN A 9 -5.07 2.21 4.42
C GLN A 9 -4.23 3.45 4.06
N PRO A 10 -4.71 4.34 3.18
CA PRO A 10 -3.94 5.51 2.73
C PRO A 10 -3.42 6.38 3.88
N THR A 11 -4.20 6.55 4.96
CA THR A 11 -3.76 7.33 6.13
C THR A 11 -2.54 6.71 6.80
N LYS A 12 -2.53 5.39 6.99
CA LYS A 12 -1.41 4.66 7.60
C LYS A 12 -0.18 4.63 6.68
N LEU A 13 -0.37 4.49 5.37
CA LEU A 13 0.73 4.48 4.40
C LEU A 13 1.53 5.79 4.43
N ARG A 14 0.86 6.92 4.67
CA ARG A 14 1.51 8.24 4.81
C ARG A 14 2.39 8.36 6.05
N GLU A 15 2.11 7.58 7.09
CA GLU A 15 2.89 7.55 8.34
C GLU A 15 4.16 6.69 8.21
N LEU A 16 4.21 5.79 7.22
CA LEU A 16 5.37 4.95 6.95
C LEU A 16 6.47 5.72 6.22
N ASP A 17 7.73 5.36 6.48
CA ASP A 17 8.87 5.83 5.69
C ASP A 17 8.99 5.05 4.36
N ASP A 18 9.86 5.55 3.47
CA ASP A 18 9.99 4.97 2.12
C ASP A 18 10.52 3.52 2.16
N ALA A 19 11.37 3.20 3.15
CA ALA A 19 11.88 1.85 3.38
C ALA A 19 10.76 0.89 3.81
N ALA A 20 9.93 1.27 4.80
CA ALA A 20 8.81 0.44 5.22
C ALA A 20 7.77 0.26 4.11
N LEU A 21 7.52 1.29 3.29
CA LEU A 21 6.65 1.15 2.11
C LEU A 21 7.20 0.14 1.10
N ALA A 22 8.51 0.14 0.85
CA ALA A 22 9.15 -0.84 -0.02
C ALA A 22 9.06 -2.27 0.54
N ASP A 23 9.24 -2.44 1.85
CA ASP A 23 9.11 -3.73 2.53
C ASP A 23 7.67 -4.27 2.46
N GLU A 24 6.68 -3.44 2.76
CA GLU A 24 5.27 -3.81 2.65
C GLU A 24 4.88 -4.15 1.20
N LEU A 25 5.43 -3.42 0.22
CA LEU A 25 5.24 -3.74 -1.19
C LEU A 25 5.81 -5.13 -1.54
N GLY A 26 6.98 -5.46 -1.00
CA GLY A 26 7.61 -6.78 -1.16
C GLY A 26 6.72 -7.90 -0.61
N LYS A 27 6.23 -7.74 0.62
CA LYS A 27 5.32 -8.70 1.28
C LYS A 27 4.03 -8.89 0.47
N ALA A 28 3.40 -7.79 0.04
CA ALA A 28 2.17 -7.84 -0.73
C ALA A 28 2.35 -8.53 -2.10
N LYS A 29 3.49 -8.32 -2.77
CA LYS A 29 3.81 -9.03 -4.02
C LYS A 29 4.02 -10.52 -3.81
N GLN A 30 4.72 -10.91 -2.75
CA GLN A 30 4.91 -12.33 -2.41
C GLN A 30 3.57 -13.00 -2.12
N GLU A 31 2.70 -12.34 -1.37
CA GLU A 31 1.35 -12.84 -1.12
C GLU A 31 0.56 -12.99 -2.42
N LEU A 32 0.59 -11.99 -3.30
CA LEU A 32 -0.09 -12.07 -4.60
C LEU A 32 0.42 -13.23 -5.45
N PHE A 33 1.73 -13.52 -5.43
CA PHE A 33 2.32 -14.66 -6.11
C PHE A 33 1.76 -15.98 -5.57
N ASN A 34 1.76 -16.16 -4.25
CA ASN A 34 1.21 -17.35 -3.60
C ASN A 34 -0.29 -17.53 -3.90
N LEU A 35 -1.08 -16.45 -3.84
CA LEU A 35 -2.51 -16.48 -4.16
C LEU A 35 -2.78 -16.83 -5.62
N ARG A 36 -1.95 -16.37 -6.56
CA ARG A 36 -2.04 -16.74 -7.97
C ARG A 36 -1.71 -18.23 -8.18
N PHE A 37 -0.71 -18.74 -7.47
CA PHE A 37 -0.38 -20.16 -7.51
C PHE A 37 -1.54 -21.02 -6.99
N GLN A 38 -2.09 -20.69 -5.83
CA GLN A 38 -3.27 -21.36 -5.26
C GLN A 38 -4.50 -21.25 -6.17
N SER A 39 -4.69 -20.11 -6.83
CA SER A 39 -5.78 -19.92 -7.79
C SER A 39 -5.62 -20.83 -9.02
N ALA A 40 -4.39 -21.05 -9.49
CA ALA A 40 -4.10 -21.90 -10.63
C ALA A 40 -4.27 -23.39 -10.30
N THR A 41 -3.95 -23.80 -9.06
CA THR A 41 -4.18 -25.18 -8.58
C THR A 41 -5.62 -25.46 -8.16
N GLY A 42 -6.49 -24.44 -8.17
CA GLY A 42 -7.90 -24.56 -7.75
C GLY A 42 -8.09 -24.68 -6.24
N GLN A 43 -7.06 -24.42 -5.45
CA GLN A 43 -7.07 -24.53 -3.97
C GLN A 43 -7.33 -23.19 -3.28
N LEU A 44 -7.66 -22.14 -4.04
CA LEU A 44 -7.89 -20.82 -3.47
C LEU A 44 -9.27 -20.73 -2.80
N GLU A 45 -9.28 -20.73 -1.48
CA GLU A 45 -10.51 -20.61 -0.67
C GLU A 45 -11.13 -19.21 -0.76
N ASN A 46 -10.30 -18.16 -0.77
CA ASN A 46 -10.78 -16.78 -0.72
C ASN A 46 -10.38 -15.95 -1.95
N ASN A 47 -11.22 -16.00 -2.98
CA ASN A 47 -11.08 -15.20 -4.20
C ASN A 47 -11.10 -13.68 -3.97
N SER A 48 -11.75 -13.20 -2.90
CA SER A 48 -11.79 -11.77 -2.59
C SER A 48 -10.42 -11.22 -2.16
N ARG A 49 -9.58 -12.07 -1.57
CA ARG A 49 -8.23 -11.71 -1.11
C ARG A 49 -7.33 -11.28 -2.27
N LEU A 50 -7.42 -11.94 -3.42
CA LEU A 50 -6.66 -11.59 -4.62
C LEU A 50 -6.97 -10.16 -5.10
N ARG A 51 -8.23 -9.73 -5.01
CA ARG A 51 -8.61 -8.33 -5.30
C ARG A 51 -8.13 -7.37 -4.21
N ALA A 52 -8.15 -7.77 -2.94
CA ALA A 52 -7.67 -6.96 -1.82
C ALA A 52 -6.16 -6.68 -1.96
N VAL A 53 -5.33 -7.71 -2.14
CA VAL A 53 -3.87 -7.58 -2.27
C VAL A 53 -3.49 -6.72 -3.49
N ARG A 54 -4.18 -6.86 -4.62
CA ARG A 54 -3.97 -5.98 -5.78
C ARG A 54 -4.22 -4.50 -5.47
N LYS A 55 -5.24 -4.20 -4.66
CA LYS A 55 -5.53 -2.82 -4.23
C LYS A 55 -4.48 -2.30 -3.26
N ASP A 56 -4.02 -3.15 -2.35
CA ASP A 56 -3.00 -2.80 -1.38
C ASP A 56 -1.68 -2.42 -2.09
N ILE A 57 -1.25 -3.23 -3.06
CA ILE A 57 -0.11 -2.91 -3.95
C ILE A 57 -0.31 -1.57 -4.67
N ALA A 58 -1.51 -1.35 -5.24
CA ALA A 58 -1.80 -0.11 -5.97
C ALA A 58 -1.70 1.13 -5.05
N ARG A 59 -2.20 1.05 -3.81
CA ARG A 59 -2.10 2.17 -2.86
C ARG A 59 -0.67 2.50 -2.48
N ILE A 60 0.17 1.48 -2.25
CA ILE A 60 1.59 1.71 -1.94
C ILE A 60 2.28 2.40 -3.12
N TYR A 61 2.03 1.96 -4.36
CA TYR A 61 2.56 2.63 -5.54
C TYR A 61 2.07 4.07 -5.68
N THR A 62 0.79 4.34 -5.38
CA THR A 62 0.26 5.70 -5.39
C THR A 62 1.00 6.58 -4.38
N GLU A 63 1.17 6.12 -3.14
CA GLU A 63 1.88 6.89 -2.10
C GLU A 63 3.34 7.16 -2.48
N LEU A 64 4.07 6.13 -2.95
CA LEU A 64 5.45 6.31 -3.43
C LEU A 64 5.52 7.33 -4.56
N ARG A 65 4.57 7.28 -5.50
CA ARG A 65 4.51 8.23 -6.61
C ARG A 65 4.14 9.65 -6.16
N GLU A 66 3.22 9.78 -5.22
CA GLU A 66 2.87 11.08 -4.62
C GLU A 66 4.08 11.71 -3.91
N ARG A 67 4.95 10.90 -3.30
CA ARG A 67 6.21 11.36 -2.70
C ARG A 67 7.22 11.80 -3.74
N GLU A 68 7.42 11.03 -4.80
CA GLU A 68 8.29 11.40 -5.93
C GLU A 68 7.86 12.71 -6.60
N LEU A 69 6.56 12.94 -6.71
CA LEU A 69 5.99 14.16 -7.29
C LEU A 69 5.91 15.34 -6.30
N GLY A 70 6.28 15.13 -5.03
CA GLY A 70 6.18 16.15 -3.99
C GLY A 70 4.74 16.52 -3.61
N ILE A 71 3.74 15.72 -3.98
CA ILE A 71 2.32 15.99 -3.70
C ILE A 71 1.97 15.59 -2.25
N GLY A 72 2.66 14.60 -1.69
CA GLY A 72 2.32 13.97 -0.40
C GLY A 72 2.84 14.65 0.88
N ARG A 73 3.82 15.57 0.81
CA ARG A 73 4.44 16.21 2.01
C ARG A 73 4.23 17.73 2.14
N VAL A 74 3.73 18.41 1.11
CA VAL A 74 3.60 19.89 1.11
C VAL A 74 2.63 20.42 2.19
N ALA A 75 1.79 19.57 2.78
CA ALA A 75 0.89 19.95 3.86
C ALA A 75 1.55 20.03 5.25
N GLN A 76 2.69 19.36 5.48
CA GLN A 76 3.36 19.32 6.79
C GLN A 76 4.50 20.34 6.91
N GLU A 77 5.08 20.81 5.81
CA GLU A 77 6.12 21.85 5.84
C GLU A 77 5.52 23.25 6.04
N LYS A 78 4.33 23.54 5.49
CA LYS A 78 3.70 24.87 5.59
C LYS A 78 3.12 25.21 6.96
N SER A 79 3.01 24.25 7.88
CA SER A 79 2.61 24.51 9.27
C SER A 79 3.78 24.93 10.16
N ASN A 80 5.03 24.63 9.79
CA ASN A 80 6.20 24.93 10.63
C ASN A 80 6.86 26.28 10.32
N GLU A 81 6.50 26.92 9.20
CA GLU A 81 7.06 28.24 8.80
C GLU A 81 6.21 29.43 9.28
N LYS A 82 5.06 29.19 9.95
CA LYS A 82 4.17 30.25 10.45
C LYS A 82 4.35 30.62 11.93
N VAL A 83 5.36 30.06 12.61
CA VAL A 83 5.66 30.35 14.03
C VAL A 83 7.07 30.93 14.21
N GLY A 84 7.66 31.49 13.15
CA GLY A 84 8.88 32.30 13.21
C GLY A 84 8.57 33.78 13.20
#